data_AF-A0A660Y9L9-F1
#
_entry.id   AF-A0A660Y9L9-F1
#
_cell.length_a   1.000
_cell.length_b   1.000
_cell.length_c   1.000
_cell.angle_alpha   90.00
_cell.angle_beta   90.00
_cell.angle_gamma   90.00
#
_symmetry.space_group_name_H-M   'P 1'
#
loop_
_entity.id
_entity.type
_entity.pdbx_description
1 polymer ?
#
loop_
_entity_poly.entity_id
_entity_poly.type
_entity_poly.pdbx_seq_one_letter_code
_entity_poly.pdbx_strand_id
1 'polypeptide(L)'
;MGSFFHLAGFGYPDPKRIKELHRLIRDRLREGRFRFYNEGFLNRNAYHTDHTSANMTRAGGDPTSVRDLTRAEMEVRREVWKLVRYLRAEVQGFEDCYVQQTSFQVGPRESRQVVGPYALTGDDIRRGAKFEDAIARGSWWIDIHCPLGRTYPVHLCTAECPEGNSCPYWISQHESMLSMEELFPPKGDWYDIPYRCLLSVAVPNLLASGRCISATHEGMAGARVMGTCMAVGQAAGTAAALAVAEGVRPGDVDVSRLREVLREDGQLV
;
A
#
# COMPACT_ATOMS: atom_id res chain seq x y z
N MET A 1 3.28 -0.26 -8.96
CA MET A 1 3.11 -1.69 -8.60
C MET A 1 4.30 -2.19 -7.77
N GLY A 2 4.19 -3.36 -7.14
CA GLY A 2 5.31 -4.02 -6.44
C GLY A 2 4.99 -5.46 -6.06
N SER A 3 6.00 -6.23 -5.67
CA SER A 3 5.86 -7.64 -5.25
C SER A 3 6.63 -7.90 -3.97
N PHE A 4 6.05 -8.74 -3.11
CA PHE A 4 6.78 -9.39 -2.03
C PHE A 4 7.55 -10.59 -2.59
N PHE A 5 8.66 -10.91 -1.94
CA PHE A 5 9.40 -12.14 -2.20
C PHE A 5 9.98 -12.68 -0.89
N HIS A 6 10.18 -13.99 -0.88
CA HIS A 6 10.61 -14.73 0.29
C HIS A 6 11.95 -15.39 -0.01
N LEU A 7 12.92 -15.15 0.87
CA LEU A 7 14.26 -15.75 0.76
C LEU A 7 14.51 -16.69 1.94
N ALA A 8 15.09 -17.84 1.65
CA ALA A 8 15.45 -18.87 2.62
C ALA A 8 16.83 -19.45 2.30
N GLY A 9 17.30 -20.44 3.06
CA GLY A 9 18.58 -21.11 2.82
C GLY A 9 19.79 -20.38 3.42
N PHE A 10 19.60 -19.61 4.49
CA PHE A 10 20.67 -18.98 5.25
C PHE A 10 20.30 -18.93 6.74
N GLY A 11 21.31 -18.96 7.61
CA GLY A 11 21.11 -18.71 9.04
C GLY A 11 20.72 -17.25 9.27
N TYR A 12 19.73 -17.00 10.13
CA TYR A 12 19.29 -15.63 10.38
C TYR A 12 20.41 -14.81 11.05
N PRO A 13 20.87 -13.71 10.44
CA PRO A 13 22.03 -12.98 10.96
C PRO A 13 21.73 -12.28 12.30
N ASP A 14 22.75 -12.10 13.12
CA ASP A 14 22.63 -11.29 14.33
C ASP A 14 22.39 -9.79 14.01
N PRO A 15 21.93 -8.97 14.97
CA PRO A 15 21.62 -7.57 14.73
C PRO A 15 22.78 -6.71 14.21
N LYS A 16 24.03 -7.05 14.53
CA LYS A 16 25.21 -6.33 14.03
C LYS A 16 25.41 -6.65 12.55
N ARG A 17 25.34 -7.93 12.20
CA ARG A 17 25.45 -8.39 10.81
C ARG A 17 24.31 -7.85 9.95
N ILE A 18 23.08 -7.78 10.45
CA ILE A 18 21.95 -7.16 9.73
C ILE A 18 22.27 -5.71 9.34
N LYS A 19 22.81 -4.90 10.26
CA LYS A 19 23.19 -3.50 9.98
C LYS A 19 24.28 -3.40 8.91
N GLU A 20 25.26 -4.29 8.94
CA GLU A 20 26.32 -4.37 7.92
C GLU A 20 25.74 -4.70 6.54
N LEU A 21 24.84 -5.70 6.46
CA LEU A 21 24.19 -6.12 5.23
C LEU A 21 23.29 -5.01 4.66
N HIS A 22 22.52 -4.32 5.50
CA HIS A 22 21.73 -3.17 5.09
C HIS A 22 22.61 -2.04 4.51
N ARG A 23 23.76 -1.77 5.13
CA ARG A 23 24.73 -0.79 4.58
C ARG A 23 25.25 -1.23 3.22
N LEU A 24 25.66 -2.49 3.10
CA LEU A 24 26.14 -3.07 1.84
C LEU A 24 25.10 -2.93 0.72
N ILE A 25 23.85 -3.32 0.97
CA ILE A 25 22.77 -3.20 -0.03
C ILE A 25 22.51 -1.73 -0.37
N ARG A 26 22.52 -0.82 0.61
CA ARG A 26 22.35 0.62 0.38
C ARG A 26 23.44 1.19 -0.52
N ASP A 27 24.69 0.78 -0.35
CA ASP A 27 25.79 1.21 -1.21
C ASP A 27 25.62 0.67 -2.63
N ARG A 28 25.20 -0.59 -2.78
CA ARG A 28 24.85 -1.16 -4.11
C ARG A 28 23.65 -0.48 -4.78
N LEU A 29 22.70 0.04 -4.00
CA LEU A 29 21.60 0.85 -4.54
C LEU A 29 22.10 2.19 -5.08
N ARG A 30 23.02 2.87 -4.37
CA ARG A 30 23.65 4.12 -4.82
C ARG A 30 24.46 3.92 -6.11
N GLU A 31 25.08 2.77 -6.27
CA GLU A 31 25.79 2.38 -7.49
C GLU A 31 24.85 2.00 -8.66
N GLY A 32 23.54 1.96 -8.44
CA GLY A 32 22.57 1.57 -9.47
C GLY A 32 22.53 0.07 -9.77
N ARG A 33 23.15 -0.77 -8.92
CA ARG A 33 23.22 -2.23 -9.12
C ARG A 33 21.85 -2.91 -8.99
N PHE A 34 20.97 -2.32 -8.17
CA PHE A 34 19.61 -2.80 -7.95
C PHE A 34 18.59 -1.68 -8.07
N ARG A 35 17.34 -2.04 -8.37
CA ARG A 35 16.19 -1.13 -8.37
C ARG A 35 15.22 -1.49 -7.26
N PHE A 36 15.66 -1.27 -6.01
CA PHE A 36 14.82 -1.44 -4.82
C PHE A 36 14.58 -0.10 -4.12
N TYR A 37 13.43 0.06 -3.48
CA TYR A 37 13.08 1.31 -2.79
C TYR A 37 13.62 1.39 -1.35
N ASN A 38 14.16 0.29 -0.83
CA ASN A 38 14.81 0.19 0.49
C ASN A 38 15.81 -0.98 0.48
N GLU A 39 16.58 -1.13 1.55
CA GLU A 39 17.60 -2.15 1.74
C GLU A 39 17.17 -3.37 2.57
N GLY A 40 15.93 -3.39 3.08
CA GLY A 40 15.42 -4.35 4.06
C GLY A 40 15.00 -5.69 3.48
N PHE A 41 15.96 -6.51 3.04
CA PHE A 41 15.69 -7.86 2.52
C PHE A 41 15.55 -8.95 3.61
N LEU A 42 15.82 -8.59 4.88
CA LEU A 42 15.86 -9.51 6.01
C LEU A 42 14.60 -9.45 6.91
N ASN A 43 13.56 -8.72 6.49
CA ASN A 43 12.32 -8.64 7.25
C ASN A 43 11.70 -10.04 7.43
N ARG A 44 11.22 -10.37 8.63
CA ARG A 44 10.52 -11.63 8.91
C ARG A 44 9.03 -11.40 9.07
N ASN A 45 8.26 -12.44 8.76
CA ASN A 45 6.85 -12.49 9.11
C ASN A 45 6.70 -12.79 10.62
N ALA A 46 5.62 -12.34 11.25
CA ALA A 46 5.31 -12.66 12.65
C ALA A 46 5.12 -14.17 12.89
N TYR A 47 4.70 -14.93 11.88
CA TYR A 47 4.34 -16.35 12.00
C TYR A 47 5.36 -17.34 11.42
N HIS A 48 6.30 -16.85 10.60
CA HIS A 48 7.30 -17.70 9.94
C HIS A 48 8.69 -17.09 10.12
N THR A 49 9.59 -17.87 10.71
CA THR A 49 10.96 -17.45 11.07
C THR A 49 12.06 -18.21 10.31
N ASP A 50 11.67 -19.19 9.50
CA ASP A 50 12.52 -20.01 8.63
C ASP A 50 12.96 -19.29 7.36
N HIS A 51 12.34 -18.15 7.05
CA HIS A 51 12.63 -17.34 5.87
C HIS A 51 12.36 -15.85 6.12
N THR A 52 12.82 -15.02 5.19
CA THR A 52 12.52 -13.58 5.17
C THR A 52 11.41 -13.29 4.17
N SER A 53 10.60 -12.26 4.41
CA SER A 53 9.56 -11.76 3.51
C SER A 53 9.79 -10.27 3.28
N ALA A 54 10.42 -9.95 2.16
CA ALA A 54 10.84 -8.59 1.84
C ALA A 54 9.89 -7.92 0.85
N ASN A 55 9.62 -6.64 1.10
CA ASN A 55 8.92 -5.75 0.18
C ASN A 55 9.89 -4.66 -0.24
N MET A 56 10.46 -4.81 -1.43
CA MET A 56 11.54 -3.94 -1.92
C MET A 56 11.37 -3.54 -3.38
N THR A 57 10.56 -4.27 -4.14
CA THR A 57 10.44 -4.07 -5.60
C THR A 57 9.39 -3.03 -5.93
N ARG A 58 9.65 -2.25 -6.99
CA ARG A 58 8.64 -1.37 -7.63
C ARG A 58 8.76 -1.43 -9.13
N ALA A 59 7.62 -1.25 -9.77
CA ALA A 59 7.52 -1.02 -11.20
C ALA A 59 6.39 -0.01 -11.47
N GLY A 60 6.62 0.86 -12.45
CA GLY A 60 5.64 1.82 -12.94
C GLY A 60 4.80 1.24 -14.07
N GLY A 61 3.62 1.81 -14.30
CA GLY A 61 2.73 1.40 -15.39
C GLY A 61 1.26 1.45 -15.03
N ASP A 62 0.42 1.32 -16.05
CA ASP A 62 -1.03 1.27 -15.93
C ASP A 62 -1.49 -0.13 -15.49
N PRO A 63 -2.09 -0.28 -14.30
CA PRO A 63 -2.56 -1.57 -13.80
C PRO A 63 -3.78 -2.12 -14.56
N THR A 64 -4.36 -1.34 -15.48
CA THR A 64 -5.44 -1.76 -16.36
C THR A 64 -4.94 -2.29 -17.70
N SER A 65 -3.64 -2.15 -17.96
CA SER A 65 -2.96 -2.68 -19.14
C SER A 65 -2.27 -4.00 -18.83
N VAL A 66 -2.70 -5.07 -19.49
CA VAL A 66 -2.07 -6.40 -19.38
C VAL A 66 -0.60 -6.36 -19.78
N ARG A 67 -0.23 -5.51 -20.75
CA ARG A 67 1.16 -5.35 -21.19
C ARG A 67 2.02 -4.74 -20.08
N ASP A 68 1.49 -3.75 -19.37
CA ASP A 68 2.18 -3.08 -18.27
C ASP A 68 2.30 -3.98 -17.05
N LEU A 69 1.26 -4.74 -16.71
CA LEU A 69 1.30 -5.76 -15.66
C LEU A 69 2.37 -6.83 -15.96
N THR A 70 2.40 -7.34 -17.19
CA THR A 70 3.40 -8.33 -17.64
C THR A 70 4.82 -7.77 -17.55
N ARG A 71 5.04 -6.55 -18.06
CA ARG A 71 6.35 -5.89 -17.99
C ARG A 71 6.79 -5.69 -16.55
N ALA A 72 5.90 -5.18 -15.70
CA ALA A 72 6.15 -4.94 -14.28
C ALA A 72 6.52 -6.23 -13.57
N GLU A 73 5.82 -7.33 -13.83
CA GLU A 73 6.11 -8.63 -13.24
C GLU A 73 7.49 -9.17 -13.65
N MET A 74 7.82 -9.11 -14.93
CA MET A 74 9.15 -9.51 -15.40
C MET A 74 10.26 -8.63 -14.79
N GLU A 75 10.03 -7.33 -14.68
CA GLU A 75 10.97 -6.37 -14.10
C GLU A 75 11.25 -6.67 -12.62
N VAL A 76 10.20 -6.78 -11.80
CA VAL A 76 10.40 -7.04 -10.36
C VAL A 76 11.04 -8.42 -10.11
N ARG A 77 10.68 -9.44 -10.90
CA ARG A 77 11.29 -10.79 -10.80
C ARG A 77 12.77 -10.76 -11.17
N ARG A 78 13.16 -10.00 -12.21
CA ARG A 78 14.58 -9.83 -12.57
C ARG A 78 15.38 -9.19 -11.45
N GLU A 79 14.84 -8.17 -10.78
CA GLU A 79 15.52 -7.52 -9.65
C GLU A 79 15.71 -8.48 -8.46
N VAL A 80 14.69 -9.30 -8.13
CA VAL A 80 14.84 -10.35 -7.11
C VAL A 80 15.97 -11.32 -7.45
N TRP A 81 16.04 -11.79 -8.70
CA TRP A 81 17.12 -12.69 -9.13
C TRP A 81 18.49 -12.02 -9.19
N LYS A 82 18.57 -10.70 -9.44
CA LYS A 82 19.84 -9.96 -9.30
C LYS A 82 20.30 -9.97 -7.85
N LEU A 83 19.40 -9.71 -6.90
CA LEU A 83 19.72 -9.76 -5.47
C LEU A 83 20.22 -11.15 -5.06
N VAL A 84 19.48 -12.21 -5.38
CA VAL A 84 19.86 -13.58 -4.99
C VAL A 84 21.22 -13.97 -5.56
N ARG A 85 21.47 -13.69 -6.85
CA ARG A 85 22.79 -13.97 -7.46
C ARG A 85 23.92 -13.19 -6.81
N TYR A 86 23.67 -11.92 -6.46
CA TYR A 86 24.64 -11.12 -5.73
C TYR A 86 24.91 -11.68 -4.33
N LEU A 87 23.87 -12.00 -3.57
CA LEU A 87 24.02 -12.55 -2.22
C LEU A 87 24.84 -13.84 -2.23
N ARG A 88 24.53 -14.77 -3.14
CA ARG A 88 25.27 -16.03 -3.27
C ARG A 88 26.75 -15.85 -3.63
N ALA A 89 27.06 -14.87 -4.48
CA ALA A 89 28.41 -14.67 -4.99
C ALA A 89 29.28 -13.83 -4.06
N GLU A 90 28.70 -12.86 -3.35
CA GLU A 90 29.46 -11.77 -2.72
C GLU A 90 29.22 -11.67 -1.20
N VAL A 91 28.26 -12.40 -0.64
CA VAL A 91 27.85 -12.24 0.76
C VAL A 91 28.01 -13.55 1.52
N GLN A 92 29.03 -13.57 2.38
CA GLN A 92 29.29 -14.69 3.29
C GLN A 92 28.05 -15.06 4.11
N GLY A 93 27.70 -16.34 4.08
CA GLY A 93 26.54 -16.93 4.77
C GLY A 93 25.25 -16.95 3.95
N PHE A 94 25.29 -16.53 2.68
CA PHE A 94 24.15 -16.53 1.75
C PHE A 94 24.40 -17.39 0.49
N GLU A 95 25.44 -18.22 0.48
CA GLU A 95 25.85 -19.07 -0.64
C GLU A 95 24.69 -19.99 -1.10
N ASP A 96 23.92 -20.50 -0.13
CA ASP A 96 22.77 -21.38 -0.37
C ASP A 96 21.42 -20.64 -0.45
N CYS A 97 21.42 -19.31 -0.34
CA CYS A 97 20.18 -18.51 -0.28
C CYS A 97 19.32 -18.72 -1.54
N TYR A 98 18.04 -19.04 -1.43
CA TYR A 98 17.15 -19.27 -2.57
C TYR A 98 15.82 -18.52 -2.43
N VAL A 99 15.13 -18.32 -3.56
CA VAL A 99 13.77 -17.78 -3.59
C VAL A 99 12.81 -18.89 -3.18
N GLN A 100 12.24 -18.80 -1.99
CA GLN A 100 11.20 -19.73 -1.53
C GLN A 100 9.86 -19.42 -2.19
N GLN A 101 9.52 -18.13 -2.30
CA GLN A 101 8.25 -17.71 -2.87
C GLN A 101 8.34 -16.29 -3.43
N THR A 102 7.56 -16.01 -4.47
CA THR A 102 7.21 -14.65 -4.90
C THR A 102 5.70 -14.52 -4.87
N SER A 103 5.18 -13.29 -4.79
CA SER A 103 3.75 -13.07 -5.08
C SER A 103 3.37 -13.66 -6.45
N PHE A 104 2.16 -14.19 -6.55
CA PHE A 104 1.65 -14.77 -7.81
C PHE A 104 1.58 -13.73 -8.93
N GLN A 105 1.21 -12.49 -8.59
CA GLN A 105 1.20 -11.34 -9.48
C GLN A 105 1.80 -10.11 -8.80
N VAL A 106 2.15 -9.11 -9.60
CA VAL A 106 2.45 -7.77 -9.08
C VAL A 106 1.20 -7.12 -8.48
N GLY A 107 1.35 -6.51 -7.31
CA GLY A 107 0.29 -5.79 -6.64
C GLY A 107 0.12 -4.38 -7.21
N PRO A 108 -1.03 -4.03 -7.81
CA PRO A 108 -1.37 -2.64 -8.11
C PRO A 108 -1.54 -1.86 -6.81
N ARG A 109 -1.10 -0.58 -6.81
CA ARG A 109 -1.24 0.30 -5.65
C ARG A 109 -2.55 1.05 -5.68
N GLU A 110 -2.96 1.46 -6.87
CA GLU A 110 -4.17 2.24 -7.13
C GLU A 110 -4.64 1.89 -8.52
N SER A 111 -5.95 1.96 -8.77
CA SER A 111 -6.57 1.71 -10.07
C SER A 111 -7.96 2.37 -10.07
N ARG A 112 -8.94 1.80 -10.76
CA ARG A 112 -10.31 2.30 -10.80
C ARG A 112 -10.96 2.27 -9.42
N GLN A 113 -11.65 3.35 -9.10
CA GLN A 113 -12.46 3.53 -7.91
C GLN A 113 -13.91 3.77 -8.32
N VAL A 114 -14.85 3.45 -7.44
CA VAL A 114 -16.22 3.92 -7.62
C VAL A 114 -16.31 5.41 -7.31
N VAL A 115 -17.27 6.08 -7.93
CA VAL A 115 -17.67 7.44 -7.52
C VAL A 115 -18.84 7.27 -6.56
N GLY A 116 -18.61 7.62 -5.30
CA GLY A 116 -19.63 7.64 -4.25
C GLY A 116 -20.14 9.06 -3.96
N PRO A 117 -21.18 9.21 -3.11
CA PRO A 117 -21.66 10.51 -2.64
C PRO A 117 -20.59 11.37 -1.97
N TYR A 118 -19.50 10.74 -1.52
CA TYR A 118 -18.32 11.42 -0.99
C TYR A 118 -17.05 10.70 -1.43
N ALA A 119 -15.98 11.44 -1.62
CA ALA A 119 -14.65 10.91 -1.85
C ALA A 119 -13.78 11.30 -0.66
N LEU A 120 -13.24 10.31 0.05
CA LEU A 120 -12.24 10.56 1.09
C LEU A 120 -11.06 11.31 0.48
N THR A 121 -10.64 12.42 1.08
CA THR A 121 -9.60 13.30 0.54
C THR A 121 -8.28 13.17 1.30
N GLY A 122 -7.20 13.68 0.71
CA GLY A 122 -5.94 13.86 1.42
C GLY A 122 -6.07 14.76 2.65
N ASP A 123 -6.88 15.81 2.56
CA ASP A 123 -7.10 16.73 3.68
C ASP A 123 -7.81 16.06 4.86
N ASP A 124 -8.73 15.11 4.60
CA ASP A 124 -9.38 14.32 5.65
C ASP A 124 -8.36 13.50 6.44
N ILE A 125 -7.38 12.91 5.75
CA ILE A 125 -6.28 12.18 6.38
C ILE A 125 -5.44 13.12 7.24
N ARG A 126 -4.98 14.22 6.65
CA ARG A 126 -4.08 15.20 7.28
C ARG A 126 -4.65 15.84 8.53
N ARG A 127 -5.97 16.06 8.53
CA ARG A 127 -6.68 16.68 9.66
C ARG A 127 -7.19 15.67 10.67
N GLY A 128 -7.06 14.37 10.41
CA GLY A 128 -7.68 13.35 11.24
C GLY A 128 -9.21 13.49 11.28
N ALA A 129 -9.84 13.72 10.13
CA ALA A 129 -11.26 14.03 10.04
C ALA A 129 -12.12 12.92 10.64
N LYS A 130 -13.21 13.32 11.31
CA LYS A 130 -14.18 12.43 11.95
C LYS A 130 -15.55 12.60 11.30
N PHE A 131 -16.28 11.51 11.14
CA PHE A 131 -17.56 11.52 10.43
C PHE A 131 -18.66 10.83 11.24
N GLU A 132 -19.89 11.33 11.14
CA GLU A 132 -21.05 10.76 11.84
C GLU A 132 -21.34 9.33 11.35
N ASP A 133 -21.12 9.08 10.06
CA ASP A 133 -21.29 7.80 9.38
C ASP A 133 -19.99 6.99 9.25
N ALA A 134 -19.03 7.17 10.17
CA ALA A 134 -17.77 6.43 10.17
C ALA A 134 -17.95 4.91 10.32
N ILE A 135 -17.33 4.13 9.44
CA ILE A 135 -17.37 2.65 9.46
C ILE A 135 -16.00 1.99 9.63
N ALA A 136 -14.92 2.76 9.61
CA ALA A 136 -13.57 2.27 9.87
C ALA A 136 -12.68 3.44 10.26
N ARG A 137 -11.55 3.11 10.90
CA ARG A 137 -10.51 4.08 11.28
C ARG A 137 -9.24 3.78 10.51
N GLY A 138 -8.64 4.82 9.93
CA GLY A 138 -7.31 4.77 9.33
C GLY A 138 -6.32 5.63 10.12
N SER A 139 -5.10 5.13 10.32
CA SER A 139 -4.02 5.88 10.96
C SER A 139 -2.75 5.92 10.11
N TRP A 140 -2.83 5.41 8.87
CA TRP A 140 -1.72 5.43 7.94
C TRP A 140 -1.65 6.75 7.18
N TRP A 141 -0.42 7.17 6.88
CA TRP A 141 -0.10 8.40 6.18
C TRP A 141 -0.25 8.25 4.66
N ILE A 142 -0.24 9.38 3.94
CA ILE A 142 -0.39 9.44 2.49
C ILE A 142 0.88 8.88 1.81
N ASP A 143 0.85 7.63 1.34
CA ASP A 143 2.01 6.90 0.80
C ASP A 143 2.06 6.86 -0.75
N ILE A 144 2.08 8.02 -1.41
CA ILE A 144 2.07 8.10 -2.89
C ILE A 144 3.40 7.63 -3.47
N HIS A 145 3.40 6.43 -4.05
CA HIS A 145 4.56 5.84 -4.70
C HIS A 145 4.81 6.45 -6.09
N CYS A 146 6.07 6.55 -6.50
CA CYS A 146 6.43 7.06 -7.82
C CYS A 146 5.73 6.30 -8.97
N PRO A 147 4.88 6.96 -9.79
CA PRO A 147 4.14 6.30 -10.86
C PRO A 147 5.05 5.84 -12.01
N LEU A 148 6.21 6.49 -12.16
CA LEU A 148 7.24 6.10 -13.12
C LEU A 148 8.07 4.88 -12.68
N GLY A 149 7.81 4.32 -11.49
CA GLY A 149 8.53 3.15 -10.99
C GLY A 149 9.98 3.43 -10.59
N ARG A 150 10.32 4.69 -10.31
CA ARG A 150 11.59 5.03 -9.65
C ARG A 150 11.57 4.46 -8.23
N THR A 151 12.75 4.13 -7.72
CA THR A 151 12.90 3.37 -6.45
C THR A 151 13.85 4.04 -5.47
N TYR A 152 15.14 4.10 -5.80
CA TYR A 152 16.16 4.76 -4.99
C TYR A 152 16.86 5.84 -5.82
N PRO A 153 17.05 7.06 -5.30
CA PRO A 153 16.59 7.56 -4.00
C PRO A 153 15.09 7.95 -4.00
N VAL A 154 14.39 7.80 -5.12
CA VAL A 154 13.01 8.28 -5.32
C VAL A 154 12.02 7.14 -5.10
N HIS A 155 11.47 7.02 -3.90
CA HIS A 155 10.40 6.05 -3.61
C HIS A 155 9.01 6.66 -3.71
N LEU A 156 8.86 7.85 -3.15
CA LEU A 156 7.59 8.56 -2.95
C LEU A 156 7.60 9.86 -3.74
N CYS A 157 6.42 10.27 -4.20
CA CYS A 157 6.22 11.57 -4.82
C CYS A 157 5.88 12.60 -3.73
N THR A 158 6.80 13.52 -3.50
CA THR A 158 6.63 14.67 -2.61
C THR A 158 7.18 15.93 -3.25
N ALA A 159 6.86 17.07 -2.66
CA ALA A 159 7.39 18.36 -3.09
C ALA A 159 8.93 18.37 -3.16
N GLU A 160 9.60 17.67 -2.24
CA GLU A 160 11.07 17.59 -2.11
C GLU A 160 11.71 16.47 -2.93
N CYS A 161 10.99 15.87 -3.89
CA CYS A 161 11.51 14.79 -4.72
C CYS A 161 12.88 15.17 -5.33
N PRO A 162 13.94 14.35 -5.15
CA PRO A 162 15.29 14.71 -5.57
C PRO A 162 15.47 14.82 -7.09
N GLU A 163 14.50 14.32 -7.87
CA GLU A 163 14.48 14.48 -9.31
C GLU A 163 14.02 15.88 -9.74
N GLY A 164 13.14 16.52 -8.96
CA GLY A 164 12.57 17.83 -9.23
C GLY A 164 12.17 18.03 -10.70
N ASN A 165 12.67 19.13 -11.29
CA ASN A 165 12.43 19.53 -12.68
C ASN A 165 12.97 18.56 -13.76
N SER A 166 13.65 17.47 -13.40
CA SER A 166 14.00 16.41 -14.36
C SER A 166 12.92 15.35 -14.51
N CYS A 167 11.93 15.33 -13.61
CA CYS A 167 10.83 14.38 -13.62
C CYS A 167 9.59 14.98 -14.30
N PRO A 168 9.07 14.40 -15.40
CA PRO A 168 7.89 14.94 -16.06
C PRO A 168 6.65 14.89 -15.16
N TYR A 169 6.53 13.86 -14.31
CA TYR A 169 5.44 13.77 -13.35
C TYR A 169 5.52 14.88 -12.31
N TRP A 170 6.72 15.15 -11.77
CA TRP A 170 6.93 16.22 -10.80
C TRP A 170 6.57 17.57 -11.42
N ILE A 171 7.09 17.90 -12.60
CA ILE A 171 6.76 19.15 -13.30
C ILE A 171 5.24 19.36 -13.38
N SER A 172 4.50 18.30 -13.74
CA SER A 172 3.06 18.39 -13.94
C SER A 172 2.22 18.45 -12.65
N GLN A 173 2.75 17.97 -11.52
CA GLN A 173 1.97 17.81 -10.28
C GLN A 173 2.56 18.55 -9.08
N HIS A 174 3.73 19.19 -9.19
CA HIS A 174 4.46 19.67 -8.01
C HIS A 174 3.65 20.64 -7.15
N GLU A 175 2.79 21.47 -7.76
CA GLU A 175 1.95 22.45 -7.05
C GLU A 175 0.90 21.78 -6.15
N SER A 176 0.49 20.55 -6.47
CA SER A 176 -0.43 19.76 -5.67
C SER A 176 0.27 18.71 -4.79
N MET A 177 1.59 18.55 -4.92
CA MET A 177 2.35 17.61 -4.08
C MET A 177 2.51 18.17 -2.67
N LEU A 178 2.30 17.29 -1.70
CA LEU A 178 2.53 17.58 -0.28
C LEU A 178 4.02 17.43 0.07
N SER A 179 4.48 18.22 1.04
CA SER A 179 5.76 17.99 1.70
C SER A 179 5.74 16.70 2.52
N MET A 180 6.90 16.12 2.80
CA MET A 180 6.99 14.92 3.64
C MET A 180 6.30 15.07 5.00
N GLU A 181 6.37 16.25 5.62
CA GLU A 181 5.77 16.53 6.93
C GLU A 181 4.24 16.57 6.87
N GLU A 182 3.68 17.00 5.73
CA GLU A 182 2.25 17.12 5.52
C GLU A 182 1.54 15.80 5.19
N LEU A 183 2.26 14.71 4.95
CA LEU A 183 1.64 13.44 4.55
C LEU A 183 0.99 12.69 5.71
N PHE A 184 1.29 13.04 6.95
CA PHE A 184 0.90 12.29 8.14
C PHE A 184 -0.41 12.82 8.73
N PRO A 185 -1.29 11.93 9.26
CA PRO A 185 -2.35 12.36 10.16
C PRO A 185 -1.75 12.95 11.46
N PRO A 186 -2.54 13.68 12.27
CA PRO A 186 -2.06 14.23 13.52
C PRO A 186 -1.51 13.13 14.44
N LYS A 187 -0.40 13.42 15.12
CA LYS A 187 0.29 12.43 15.96
C LYS A 187 -0.65 11.93 17.07
N GLY A 188 -0.82 10.61 17.14
CA GLY A 188 -1.68 9.97 18.13
C GLY A 188 -3.17 10.02 17.79
N ASP A 189 -3.52 10.49 16.59
CA ASP A 189 -4.89 10.53 16.08
C ASP A 189 -5.06 9.62 14.85
N TRP A 190 -6.30 9.49 14.39
CA TRP A 190 -6.72 8.74 13.21
C TRP A 190 -7.66 9.58 12.34
N TYR A 191 -8.01 9.10 11.16
CA TYR A 191 -9.12 9.63 10.36
C TYR A 191 -10.16 8.53 10.17
N ASP A 192 -11.41 8.94 10.03
CA ASP A 192 -12.52 8.02 9.79
C ASP A 192 -12.69 7.76 8.29
N ILE A 193 -13.15 6.55 7.96
CA ILE A 193 -13.66 6.20 6.63
C ILE A 193 -15.18 6.25 6.69
N PRO A 194 -15.85 7.23 6.05
CA PRO A 194 -17.30 7.34 6.12
C PRO A 194 -17.98 6.31 5.21
N TYR A 195 -19.14 5.79 5.63
CA TYR A 195 -19.90 4.75 4.92
C TYR A 195 -20.21 5.13 3.49
N ARG A 196 -20.55 6.41 3.27
CA ARG A 196 -20.85 6.94 1.93
C ARG A 196 -19.69 6.82 0.93
N CYS A 197 -18.44 6.57 1.35
CA CYS A 197 -17.35 6.25 0.42
C CYS A 197 -17.50 4.88 -0.26
N LEU A 198 -18.30 3.97 0.31
CA LEU A 198 -18.52 2.62 -0.20
C LEU A 198 -19.62 2.59 -1.27
N LEU A 199 -20.51 3.59 -1.28
CA LEU A 199 -21.66 3.64 -2.17
C LEU A 199 -21.26 4.02 -3.61
N SER A 200 -22.10 3.65 -4.59
CA SER A 200 -22.00 4.13 -5.97
C SER A 200 -23.13 5.10 -6.29
N VAL A 201 -22.81 6.27 -6.85
CA VAL A 201 -23.83 7.21 -7.34
C VAL A 201 -24.50 6.74 -8.65
N ALA A 202 -23.87 5.81 -9.36
CA ALA A 202 -24.35 5.30 -10.65
C ALA A 202 -25.17 4.00 -10.50
N VAL A 203 -24.83 3.16 -9.52
CA VAL A 203 -25.47 1.85 -9.31
C VAL A 203 -25.93 1.75 -7.85
N PRO A 204 -27.21 2.07 -7.54
CA PRO A 204 -27.69 2.16 -6.16
C PRO A 204 -27.59 0.88 -5.31
N ASN A 205 -27.44 -0.28 -5.95
CA ASN A 205 -27.31 -1.58 -5.30
C ASN A 205 -25.86 -2.12 -5.29
N LEU A 206 -24.86 -1.24 -5.50
CA LEU A 206 -23.46 -1.59 -5.52
C LEU A 206 -22.73 -0.97 -4.33
N LEU A 207 -22.05 -1.82 -3.55
CA LEU A 207 -21.06 -1.43 -2.56
C LEU A 207 -19.66 -1.75 -3.09
N ALA A 208 -18.74 -0.79 -2.96
CA ALA A 208 -17.31 -0.98 -3.14
C ALA A 208 -16.63 -1.16 -1.79
N SER A 209 -15.52 -1.88 -1.78
CA SER A 209 -14.73 -2.08 -0.57
C SER A 209 -13.23 -2.10 -0.86
N GLY A 210 -12.42 -2.00 0.20
CA GLY A 210 -10.97 -1.96 0.13
C GLY A 210 -10.47 -0.83 -0.77
N ARG A 211 -9.65 -1.17 -1.76
CA ARG A 211 -9.00 -0.21 -2.67
C ARG A 211 -9.90 0.39 -3.75
N CYS A 212 -11.16 -0.02 -3.80
CA CYS A 212 -12.11 0.42 -4.82
C CYS A 212 -13.08 1.49 -4.32
N ILE A 213 -13.01 1.88 -3.04
CA ILE A 213 -13.87 2.92 -2.45
C ILE A 213 -13.61 4.28 -3.10
N SER A 214 -14.61 5.16 -3.00
CA SER A 214 -14.56 6.54 -3.46
C SER A 214 -13.58 7.35 -2.61
N ALA A 215 -12.49 7.80 -3.22
CA ALA A 215 -11.46 8.63 -2.60
C ALA A 215 -10.66 9.39 -3.67
N THR A 216 -10.02 10.50 -3.30
CA THR A 216 -9.01 11.15 -4.15
C THR A 216 -7.73 10.32 -4.21
N HIS A 217 -6.79 10.72 -5.06
CA HIS A 217 -5.47 10.08 -5.16
C HIS A 217 -4.76 10.01 -3.79
N GLU A 218 -4.76 11.11 -3.05
CA GLU A 218 -4.18 11.22 -1.71
C GLU A 218 -5.00 10.45 -0.67
N GLY A 219 -6.34 10.58 -0.73
CA GLY A 219 -7.26 9.86 0.15
C GLY A 219 -7.09 8.35 0.07
N MET A 220 -7.00 7.84 -1.16
CA MET A 220 -6.75 6.41 -1.42
C MET A 220 -5.37 5.99 -0.93
N ALA A 221 -4.33 6.83 -1.10
CA ALA A 221 -2.99 6.51 -0.63
C ALA A 221 -2.94 6.28 0.89
N GLY A 222 -3.65 7.06 1.70
CA GLY A 222 -3.75 6.77 3.14
C GLY A 222 -4.61 5.55 3.45
N ALA A 223 -5.80 5.46 2.85
CA ALA A 223 -6.80 4.46 3.23
C ALA A 223 -6.49 3.02 2.78
N ARG A 224 -5.61 2.82 1.79
CA ARG A 224 -5.40 1.51 1.13
C ARG A 224 -4.54 0.48 1.89
N VAL A 225 -4.23 0.72 3.16
CA VAL A 225 -3.45 -0.24 3.96
C VAL A 225 -4.30 -1.44 4.40
N MET A 226 -3.63 -2.58 4.67
CA MET A 226 -4.29 -3.87 4.90
C MET A 226 -5.32 -3.84 6.02
N GLY A 227 -4.98 -3.25 7.17
CA GLY A 227 -5.90 -3.14 8.32
C GLY A 227 -7.16 -2.35 7.99
N THR A 228 -7.01 -1.15 7.42
CA THR A 228 -8.13 -0.32 6.98
C THR A 228 -8.98 -1.03 5.92
N CYS A 229 -8.35 -1.69 4.94
CA CYS A 229 -9.08 -2.46 3.91
C CYS A 229 -9.88 -3.62 4.51
N MET A 230 -9.36 -4.30 5.53
CA MET A 230 -10.09 -5.37 6.23
C MET A 230 -11.32 -4.80 6.95
N ALA A 231 -11.16 -3.70 7.68
CA ALA A 231 -12.25 -3.03 8.40
C ALA A 231 -13.35 -2.52 7.44
N VAL A 232 -12.96 -1.91 6.32
CA VAL A 232 -13.89 -1.50 5.25
C VAL A 232 -14.54 -2.71 4.57
N GLY A 233 -13.82 -3.83 4.46
CA GLY A 233 -14.30 -5.13 3.99
C GLY A 233 -15.47 -5.65 4.82
N GLN A 234 -15.24 -5.75 6.13
CA GLN A 234 -16.24 -6.17 7.10
C GLN A 234 -17.44 -5.23 7.09
N ALA A 235 -17.22 -3.91 7.15
CA ALA A 235 -18.30 -2.91 7.08
C ALA A 235 -19.17 -3.06 5.82
N ALA A 236 -18.57 -3.23 4.64
CA ALA A 236 -19.31 -3.42 3.40
C ALA A 236 -20.15 -4.71 3.41
N GLY A 237 -19.58 -5.81 3.89
CA GLY A 237 -20.29 -7.10 4.00
C GLY A 237 -21.45 -7.05 4.98
N THR A 238 -21.23 -6.49 6.17
CA THR A 238 -22.27 -6.31 7.20
C THR A 238 -23.38 -5.39 6.71
N ALA A 239 -23.04 -4.29 6.04
CA ALA A 239 -24.04 -3.38 5.47
C ALA A 239 -24.88 -4.05 4.38
N ALA A 240 -24.27 -4.87 3.52
CA ALA A 240 -25.00 -5.66 2.53
C ALA A 240 -25.97 -6.64 3.19
N ALA A 241 -25.55 -7.31 4.27
CA ALA A 241 -26.41 -8.23 5.01
C ALA A 241 -27.60 -7.51 5.67
N LEU A 242 -27.37 -6.35 6.30
CA LEU A 242 -28.43 -5.51 6.88
C LEU A 242 -29.41 -5.02 5.82
N ALA A 243 -28.90 -4.53 4.68
CA ALA A 243 -29.74 -4.07 3.58
C ALA A 243 -30.72 -5.15 3.11
N VAL A 244 -30.25 -6.40 2.96
CA VAL A 244 -31.11 -7.54 2.58
C VAL A 244 -32.10 -7.88 3.69
N ALA A 245 -31.67 -7.92 4.94
CA ALA A 245 -32.52 -8.28 6.08
C ALA A 245 -33.67 -7.28 6.30
N GLU A 246 -33.41 -5.99 6.07
CA GLU A 246 -34.37 -4.91 6.28
C GLU A 246 -35.17 -4.58 5.00
N GLY A 247 -34.82 -5.17 3.86
CA GLY A 247 -35.48 -4.90 2.58
C GLY A 247 -35.22 -3.49 2.04
N VAL A 248 -34.06 -2.91 2.38
CA VAL A 248 -33.65 -1.56 1.96
C VAL A 248 -32.48 -1.62 0.98
N ARG A 249 -32.18 -0.51 0.31
CA ARG A 249 -30.98 -0.42 -0.55
C ARG A 249 -29.75 -0.16 0.33
N PRO A 250 -28.53 -0.49 -0.14
CA PRO A 250 -27.30 -0.19 0.60
C PRO A 250 -27.16 1.27 1.03
N GLY A 251 -27.62 2.22 0.20
CA GLY A 251 -27.59 3.65 0.52
C GLY A 251 -28.59 4.11 1.59
N ASP A 252 -29.55 3.26 1.94
CA ASP A 252 -30.62 3.53 2.91
C ASP A 252 -30.40 2.78 4.24
N VAL A 253 -29.28 2.07 4.41
CA VAL A 253 -28.93 1.35 5.64
C VAL A 253 -28.70 2.35 6.79
N ASP A 254 -29.27 2.06 7.96
CA ASP A 254 -28.97 2.82 9.17
C ASP A 254 -27.52 2.56 9.63
N VAL A 255 -26.68 3.58 9.45
CA VAL A 255 -25.25 3.48 9.79
C VAL A 255 -25.04 3.35 11.29
N SER A 256 -25.97 3.82 12.13
CA SER A 256 -25.91 3.61 13.58
C SER A 256 -26.02 2.14 13.91
N ARG A 257 -27.01 1.46 13.31
CA ARG A 257 -27.20 0.02 13.46
C ARG A 257 -26.01 -0.77 12.90
N LEU A 258 -25.49 -0.37 11.75
CA LEU A 258 -24.27 -0.96 11.19
C LEU A 258 -23.10 -0.88 12.18
N ARG A 259 -22.85 0.29 12.77
CA ARG A 259 -21.77 0.48 13.75
C ARG A 259 -21.95 -0.35 15.01
N GLU A 260 -23.18 -0.55 15.48
CA GLU A 260 -23.45 -1.46 16.60
C GLU A 260 -22.98 -2.88 16.30
N VAL A 261 -23.41 -3.44 15.17
CA VAL A 261 -23.02 -4.79 14.75
C VAL A 261 -21.50 -4.90 14.57
N LEU A 262 -20.86 -3.90 13.96
CA LEU A 262 -19.40 -3.88 13.80
C LEU A 262 -18.67 -3.87 15.15
N ARG A 263 -19.19 -3.15 16.16
CA ARG A 263 -18.61 -3.16 17.52
C ARG A 263 -18.84 -4.47 18.25
N GLU A 264 -20.00 -5.09 18.09
CA GLU A 264 -20.30 -6.43 18.61
C GLU A 264 -19.30 -7.46 18.08
N ASP A 265 -18.91 -7.33 16.80
CA ASP A 265 -17.87 -8.13 16.15
C ASP A 265 -16.41 -7.71 16.50
N GLY A 266 -16.23 -6.70 17.37
CA GLY A 266 -14.92 -6.25 17.84
C GLY A 266 -14.21 -5.25 16.93
N GLN A 267 -14.86 -4.70 15.91
CA GLN A 267 -14.28 -3.67 15.05
C GLN A 267 -14.24 -2.30 15.76
N LEU A 268 -13.15 -1.57 15.55
CA LEU A 268 -12.98 -0.20 16.06
C LEU A 268 -13.66 0.80 15.10
N VAL A 269 -14.87 1.24 15.46
CA VAL A 269 -15.68 2.26 14.72
C VAL A 269 -16.12 3.43 15.60
#